data_AF-A0A964W0V5-F1
#
_entry.id   AF-A0A964W0V5-F1
#
_cell.length_a   1.000
_cell.length_b   1.000
_cell.length_c   1.000
_cell.angle_alpha   90.00
_cell.angle_beta   90.00
_cell.angle_gamma   90.00
#
_symmetry.space_group_name_H-M   'P 1'
#
loop_
_entity.id
_entity.type
_entity.pdbx_description
1 polymer ?
#
loop_
_entity_poly.entity_id
_entity_poly.type
_entity_poly.pdbx_seq_one_letter_code
_entity_poly.pdbx_strand_id
1 'polypeptide(L)'
;MAIEEKINDVLLSNYSVGLDEVKENVKKYLIDIEKYISEVENKLLFLNNEYIELKLTKTKIVSEIKIARQTYYNNKSLLEKYMDIRIEELEKINLLNKYKEMKESSAELNEKLYKASIRDVREQILMDKIEAKDNEIKELLNINKQLSKRIDVLMKENQKYKMNDRNDVINFPVKK
;
A
#
# COMPACT_ATOMS: atom_id res chain seq x y z
N MET A 1 -0.31 -9.14 -41.12
CA MET A 1 0.82 -9.90 -40.58
C MET A 1 0.45 -11.37 -40.69
N ALA A 2 1.27 -12.16 -41.37
CA ALA A 2 1.03 -13.59 -41.50
C ALA A 2 1.21 -14.28 -40.14
N ILE A 3 0.50 -15.39 -39.90
CA ILE A 3 0.58 -16.16 -38.65
C ILE A 3 2.04 -16.59 -38.36
N GLU A 4 2.77 -16.97 -39.39
CA GLU A 4 4.18 -17.38 -39.28
C GLU A 4 5.10 -16.23 -38.90
N GLU A 5 4.83 -15.00 -39.37
CA GLU A 5 5.57 -13.79 -38.97
C GLU A 5 5.38 -13.53 -37.47
N LYS A 6 4.13 -13.59 -36.98
CA LYS A 6 3.84 -13.42 -35.55
C LYS A 6 4.57 -14.43 -34.67
N ILE A 7 4.55 -15.70 -35.07
CA ILE A 7 5.24 -16.77 -34.32
C ILE A 7 6.74 -16.52 -34.32
N ASN A 8 7.30 -16.20 -35.49
CA ASN A 8 8.73 -15.94 -35.64
C ASN A 8 9.18 -14.74 -34.80
N ASP A 9 8.40 -13.67 -34.76
CA ASP A 9 8.67 -12.48 -33.94
C ASP A 9 8.69 -12.82 -32.44
N VAL A 10 7.73 -13.61 -31.97
CA VAL A 10 7.66 -14.06 -30.57
C VAL A 10 8.85 -14.96 -30.22
N LEU A 11 9.21 -15.90 -31.10
CA LEU A 11 10.33 -16.81 -30.88
C LEU A 11 11.67 -16.06 -30.84
N LEU A 12 11.91 -15.15 -31.78
CA LEU A 12 13.14 -14.38 -31.84
C LEU A 12 13.28 -13.44 -30.64
N SER A 13 12.19 -12.79 -30.22
CA SER A 13 12.21 -11.81 -29.14
C SER A 13 12.37 -12.42 -27.75
N ASN A 14 11.87 -13.65 -27.53
CA ASN A 14 11.83 -14.24 -26.19
C ASN A 14 12.74 -15.46 -26.01
N TYR A 15 13.08 -16.14 -27.11
CA TYR A 15 13.82 -17.41 -27.08
C TYR A 15 15.07 -17.40 -27.96
N SER A 16 15.27 -16.36 -28.77
CA SER A 16 16.40 -16.24 -29.72
C SER A 16 16.49 -17.43 -30.70
N VAL A 17 15.34 -18.00 -31.07
CA VAL A 17 15.23 -19.11 -32.02
C VAL A 17 14.33 -18.66 -33.18
N GLY A 18 14.71 -18.95 -34.42
CA GLY A 18 13.87 -18.72 -35.58
C GLY A 18 12.85 -19.84 -35.77
N LEU A 19 11.68 -19.53 -36.34
CA LEU A 19 10.67 -20.54 -36.68
C LEU A 19 11.25 -21.63 -37.60
N ASP A 20 12.21 -21.28 -38.45
CA ASP A 20 12.88 -22.22 -39.35
C ASP A 20 13.72 -23.29 -38.64
N GLU A 21 14.22 -22.98 -37.45
CA GLU A 21 15.08 -23.85 -36.63
C GLU A 21 14.26 -24.84 -35.78
N VAL A 22 12.94 -24.65 -35.71
CA VAL A 22 12.01 -25.49 -34.95
C VAL A 22 11.66 -26.76 -35.76
N LYS A 23 11.50 -27.91 -35.10
CA LYS A 23 11.07 -29.15 -35.78
C LYS A 23 9.67 -29.01 -36.37
N GLU A 24 9.44 -29.59 -37.55
CA GLU A 24 8.18 -29.46 -38.31
C GLU A 24 6.92 -29.85 -37.51
N ASN A 25 7.00 -30.92 -36.72
CA ASN A 25 5.90 -31.33 -35.85
C ASN A 25 5.56 -30.27 -34.80
N VAL A 26 6.56 -29.55 -34.29
CA VAL A 26 6.38 -28.46 -33.32
C VAL A 26 5.89 -27.19 -34.03
N LYS A 27 6.40 -26.87 -35.23
CA LYS A 27 5.91 -25.74 -36.03
C LYS A 27 4.41 -25.83 -36.27
N LYS A 28 3.90 -27.01 -36.62
CA LYS A 28 2.46 -27.23 -36.82
C LYS A 28 1.64 -26.89 -35.56
N TYR A 29 2.08 -27.33 -34.38
CA TYR A 29 1.41 -26.98 -33.13
C TYR A 29 1.49 -25.49 -32.81
N LEU A 30 2.64 -24.83 -33.07
CA LEU A 30 2.77 -23.37 -32.89
C LEU A 30 1.80 -22.61 -33.80
N ILE A 31 1.66 -23.03 -35.05
CA ILE A 31 0.69 -22.47 -36.00
C ILE A 31 -0.75 -22.65 -35.51
N ASP A 32 -1.10 -23.85 -35.04
CA ASP A 32 -2.45 -24.12 -34.54
C ASP A 32 -2.77 -23.32 -33.26
N ILE A 33 -1.78 -23.14 -32.37
CA ILE A 33 -1.89 -22.28 -31.19
C ILE A 33 -2.12 -20.82 -31.61
N GLU A 34 -1.30 -20.30 -32.53
CA GLU A 34 -1.39 -18.91 -32.96
C GLU A 34 -2.69 -18.61 -33.72
N LYS A 35 -3.20 -19.57 -34.50
CA LYS A 35 -4.53 -19.48 -35.12
C LYS A 35 -5.61 -19.28 -34.06
N TYR A 36 -5.60 -20.12 -33.02
CA TYR A 36 -6.57 -20.01 -31.93
C TYR A 36 -6.44 -18.68 -31.18
N ILE A 37 -5.23 -18.24 -30.86
CA ILE A 37 -4.98 -16.93 -30.23
C ILE A 37 -5.54 -15.81 -31.11
N SER A 38 -5.20 -15.80 -32.40
CA SER A 38 -5.68 -14.79 -33.34
C SER A 38 -7.21 -14.79 -33.49
N GLU A 39 -7.87 -15.96 -33.43
CA GLU A 39 -9.35 -16.03 -33.38
C GLU A 39 -9.93 -15.37 -32.12
N VAL A 40 -9.30 -15.60 -30.96
CA VAL A 40 -9.71 -14.98 -29.70
C VAL A 40 -9.45 -13.47 -29.73
N GLU A 41 -8.31 -13.02 -30.25
CA GLU A 41 -8.01 -11.60 -30.45
C GLU A 41 -9.07 -10.91 -31.31
N ASN A 42 -9.47 -11.54 -32.42
CA ASN A 42 -10.51 -11.00 -33.29
C ASN A 42 -11.87 -10.89 -32.59
N LYS A 43 -12.25 -11.89 -31.80
CA LYS A 43 -13.48 -11.83 -30.97
C LYS A 43 -13.41 -10.70 -29.95
N LEU A 44 -12.26 -10.50 -29.31
CA LEU A 44 -12.06 -9.39 -28.35
C LEU A 44 -12.17 -8.03 -29.03
N LEU A 45 -11.52 -7.86 -30.19
CA LEU A 45 -11.61 -6.63 -30.98
C LEU A 45 -13.05 -6.32 -31.40
N PHE A 46 -13.78 -7.34 -31.87
CA PHE A 46 -15.20 -7.21 -32.22
C PHE A 46 -16.03 -6.73 -31.02
N LEU A 47 -15.92 -7.40 -29.87
CA LEU A 47 -16.65 -7.03 -28.66
C LEU A 47 -16.31 -5.62 -28.17
N ASN A 48 -15.05 -5.20 -28.30
CA ASN A 48 -14.63 -3.86 -27.93
C ASN A 48 -15.22 -2.79 -28.86
N ASN A 49 -15.27 -3.06 -30.16
CA ASN A 49 -15.93 -2.16 -31.12
C ASN A 49 -17.43 -2.04 -30.84
N GLU A 50 -18.12 -3.17 -30.66
CA GLU A 50 -19.52 -3.21 -30.24
C GLU A 50 -19.75 -2.41 -28.95
N TYR A 51 -18.87 -2.55 -27.96
CA TYR A 51 -18.95 -1.80 -26.71
C TYR A 51 -18.82 -0.28 -26.93
N ILE A 52 -17.88 0.17 -27.77
CA ILE A 52 -17.71 1.58 -28.13
C ILE A 52 -18.94 2.10 -28.87
N GLU A 53 -19.53 1.28 -29.74
CA GLU A 53 -20.75 1.63 -30.47
C GLU A 53 -21.98 1.73 -29.57
N LEU A 54 -22.09 0.87 -28.57
CA LEU A 54 -23.18 0.89 -27.59
C LEU A 54 -23.03 1.99 -26.53
N LYS A 55 -21.85 2.62 -26.42
CA LYS A 55 -21.64 3.73 -25.48
C LYS A 55 -22.57 4.91 -25.80
N LEU A 56 -23.49 5.17 -24.87
CA LEU A 56 -24.41 6.30 -24.93
C LEU A 56 -23.67 7.61 -24.70
N THR A 57 -23.86 8.56 -25.61
CA THR A 57 -23.38 9.95 -25.49
C THR A 57 -24.49 10.88 -25.92
N LYS A 58 -24.56 12.11 -25.37
CA LYS A 58 -25.59 13.09 -25.76
C LYS A 58 -25.61 13.31 -27.27
N THR A 59 -24.43 13.38 -27.89
CA THR A 59 -24.28 13.55 -29.34
C THR A 59 -24.94 12.40 -30.11
N LYS A 60 -24.66 11.15 -29.73
CA LYS A 60 -25.30 9.97 -30.33
C LYS A 60 -26.82 9.96 -30.12
N ILE A 61 -27.27 10.29 -28.90
CA ILE A 61 -28.70 10.33 -28.59
C ILE A 61 -29.39 11.33 -29.51
N VAL A 62 -28.88 12.56 -29.59
CA VAL A 62 -29.45 13.63 -30.43
C VAL A 62 -29.44 13.27 -31.91
N SER A 63 -28.37 12.65 -32.41
CA SER A 63 -28.29 12.23 -33.81
C SER A 63 -29.27 11.12 -34.16
N GLU A 64 -29.43 10.11 -33.29
CA GLU A 64 -30.29 8.96 -33.55
C GLU A 64 -31.78 9.31 -33.50
N ILE A 65 -32.19 10.11 -32.52
CA ILE A 65 -33.60 10.51 -32.37
C ILE A 65 -33.99 11.66 -33.31
N LYS A 66 -33.02 12.24 -34.04
CA LYS A 66 -33.22 13.28 -35.05
C LYS A 66 -34.03 14.49 -34.54
N ILE A 67 -33.72 14.99 -33.34
CA ILE A 67 -34.35 16.22 -32.84
C ILE A 67 -34.02 17.39 -33.77
N ALA A 68 -35.05 18.12 -34.20
CA ALA A 68 -34.88 19.35 -34.95
C ALA A 68 -34.03 20.36 -34.15
N ARG A 69 -33.04 20.95 -34.81
CA ARG A 69 -32.03 21.83 -34.18
C ARG A 69 -32.65 22.95 -33.35
N GLN A 70 -33.72 23.57 -33.85
CA GLN A 70 -34.44 24.63 -33.14
C GLN A 70 -35.06 24.12 -31.83
N THR A 71 -35.70 22.94 -31.87
CA THR A 71 -36.28 22.29 -30.70
C THR A 71 -35.23 21.95 -29.65
N TYR A 72 -34.05 21.47 -30.08
CA TYR A 72 -32.94 21.20 -29.17
C TYR A 72 -32.47 22.45 -28.46
N TYR A 73 -32.17 23.54 -29.19
CA TYR A 73 -31.64 24.77 -28.59
C TYR A 73 -32.65 25.46 -27.68
N ASN A 74 -33.93 25.48 -28.06
CA ASN A 74 -34.99 26.07 -27.24
C ASN A 74 -35.17 25.33 -25.91
N ASN A 75 -34.83 24.03 -25.84
CA ASN A 75 -35.04 23.18 -24.66
C ASN A 75 -33.73 22.59 -24.11
N LYS A 76 -32.58 23.18 -24.46
CA LYS A 76 -31.25 22.58 -24.25
C LYS A 76 -31.01 22.12 -22.81
N SER A 77 -31.28 23.00 -21.85
CA SER A 77 -31.05 22.73 -20.42
C SER A 77 -31.84 21.51 -19.92
N LEU A 78 -33.11 21.41 -20.29
CA LEU A 78 -33.96 20.29 -19.88
C LEU A 78 -33.51 18.98 -20.53
N LEU A 79 -33.26 19.00 -21.84
CA LEU A 79 -32.86 17.81 -22.60
C LEU A 79 -31.49 17.29 -22.16
N GLU A 80 -30.50 18.17 -22.00
CA GLU A 80 -29.17 17.77 -21.56
C GLU A 80 -29.18 17.20 -20.14
N LYS A 81 -29.91 17.83 -19.21
CA LYS A 81 -30.04 17.34 -17.84
C LYS A 81 -30.73 15.98 -17.77
N TYR A 82 -31.77 15.76 -18.57
CA TYR A 82 -32.44 14.46 -18.65
C TYR A 82 -31.50 13.38 -19.21
N MET A 83 -30.78 13.69 -20.29
CA MET A 83 -29.79 12.77 -20.88
C MET A 83 -28.69 12.43 -19.87
N ASP A 84 -28.16 13.39 -19.13
CA ASP A 84 -27.13 13.16 -18.10
C ASP A 84 -27.60 12.15 -17.05
N ILE A 85 -28.77 12.38 -16.46
CA ILE A 85 -29.33 11.49 -15.42
C ILE A 85 -29.47 10.06 -15.95
N ARG A 86 -30.04 9.91 -17.17
CA ARG A 86 -30.28 8.59 -17.76
C ARG A 86 -29.00 7.88 -18.20
N ILE A 87 -28.01 8.62 -18.69
CA ILE A 87 -26.68 8.06 -19.00
C ILE A 87 -26.04 7.54 -17.72
N GLU A 88 -26.04 8.34 -16.65
CA GLU A 88 -25.45 7.95 -15.36
C GLU A 88 -26.13 6.71 -14.76
N GLU A 89 -27.47 6.64 -14.80
CA GLU A 89 -28.22 5.48 -14.33
C GLU A 89 -27.89 4.19 -15.10
N LEU A 90 -27.68 4.28 -16.41
CA LEU A 90 -27.26 3.13 -17.22
C LEU A 90 -25.80 2.77 -16.98
N GLU A 91 -24.92 3.75 -16.80
CA GLU A 91 -23.51 3.52 -16.46
C GLU A 91 -23.35 2.81 -15.12
N LYS A 92 -24.23 3.07 -14.14
CA LYS A 92 -24.29 2.33 -12.86
C LYS A 92 -24.67 0.85 -13.01
N ILE A 93 -25.35 0.47 -14.08
CA ILE A 93 -25.72 -0.93 -14.35
C ILE A 93 -24.59 -1.65 -15.09
N ASN A 94 -23.76 -0.91 -15.82
CA ASN A 94 -22.65 -1.46 -16.59
C ASN A 94 -21.61 -2.15 -15.69
N LEU A 95 -21.51 -3.47 -15.82
CA LEU A 95 -20.62 -4.33 -15.03
C LEU A 95 -19.15 -3.94 -15.16
N LEU A 96 -18.72 -3.41 -16.32
CA LEU A 96 -17.34 -2.95 -16.54
C LEU A 96 -17.01 -1.73 -15.69
N ASN A 97 -17.95 -0.79 -15.56
CA ASN A 97 -17.77 0.39 -14.71
C ASN A 97 -17.74 -0.01 -13.24
N LYS A 98 -18.65 -0.90 -12.79
CA LYS A 98 -18.61 -1.45 -11.43
C LYS A 98 -17.29 -2.16 -11.13
N TYR A 99 -16.78 -2.94 -12.07
CA TYR A 99 -15.50 -3.62 -11.91
C TYR A 99 -14.35 -2.61 -11.76
N LYS A 100 -14.34 -1.54 -12.56
CA LYS A 100 -13.34 -0.47 -12.46
C LYS A 100 -13.41 0.25 -11.11
N GLU A 101 -14.60 0.65 -10.67
CA GLU A 101 -14.84 1.28 -9.37
C GLU A 101 -14.41 0.38 -8.21
N MET A 102 -14.73 -0.93 -8.28
CA MET A 102 -14.30 -1.91 -7.28
C MET A 102 -12.78 -2.08 -7.27
N LYS A 103 -12.13 -2.06 -8.43
CA LYS A 103 -10.67 -2.14 -8.55
C LYS A 103 -9.99 -0.92 -7.93
N GLU A 104 -10.50 0.28 -8.22
CA GLU A 104 -10.01 1.53 -7.62
C GLU A 104 -10.20 1.54 -6.09
N SER A 105 -11.39 1.15 -5.63
CA SER A 105 -11.70 1.02 -4.19
C SER A 105 -10.77 0.02 -3.49
N SER A 106 -10.48 -1.11 -4.15
CA SER A 106 -9.55 -2.12 -3.64
C SER A 106 -8.12 -1.58 -3.55
N ALA A 107 -7.66 -0.81 -4.54
CA ALA A 107 -6.35 -0.17 -4.52
C ALA A 107 -6.23 0.84 -3.36
N GLU A 108 -7.23 1.69 -3.15
CA GLU A 108 -7.26 2.62 -2.01
C GLU A 108 -7.26 1.87 -0.66
N LEU A 109 -8.01 0.77 -0.56
CA LEU A 109 -8.06 -0.03 0.66
C LEU A 109 -6.70 -0.66 0.96
N ASN A 110 -6.01 -1.17 -0.06
CA ASN A 110 -4.67 -1.73 0.06
C ASN A 110 -3.65 -0.67 0.49
N GLU A 111 -3.74 0.55 -0.02
CA GLU A 111 -2.88 1.66 0.42
C GLU A 111 -3.12 2.00 1.91
N LYS A 112 -4.39 2.04 2.34
CA LYS A 112 -4.74 2.26 3.76
C LYS A 112 -4.22 1.14 4.66
N LEU A 113 -4.37 -0.12 4.24
CA LEU A 113 -3.85 -1.29 4.96
C LEU A 113 -2.33 -1.25 5.08
N TYR A 114 -1.64 -0.88 4.00
CA TYR A 114 -0.18 -0.74 4.03
C TYR A 114 0.27 0.33 5.03
N LYS A 115 -0.38 1.50 5.03
CA LYS A 115 -0.10 2.56 6.01
C LYS A 115 -0.38 2.12 7.45
N ALA A 116 -1.47 1.38 7.68
CA ALA A 116 -1.81 0.84 9.00
C ALA A 116 -0.74 -0.16 9.47
N SER A 117 -0.30 -1.08 8.62
CA SER A 117 0.76 -2.04 8.94
C SER A 117 2.07 -1.35 9.33
N ILE A 118 2.49 -0.30 8.61
CA ILE A 118 3.67 0.50 8.99
C ILE A 118 3.49 1.15 10.36
N ARG A 119 2.30 1.69 10.65
CA ARG A 119 2.02 2.31 11.95
C ARG A 119 2.13 1.27 13.06
N ASP A 120 1.53 0.10 12.90
CA ASP A 120 1.53 -0.96 13.91
C ASP A 120 2.96 -1.45 14.21
N VAL A 121 3.82 -1.57 13.19
CA VAL A 121 5.26 -1.88 13.38
C VAL A 121 5.96 -0.78 14.18
N ARG A 122 5.67 0.50 13.89
CA ARG A 122 6.27 1.63 14.64
C ARG A 122 5.80 1.67 16.08
N GLU A 123 4.52 1.37 16.33
CA GLU A 123 3.97 1.27 17.68
C GLU A 123 4.65 0.15 18.46
N GLN A 124 4.86 -1.02 17.85
CA GLN A 124 5.60 -2.12 18.50
C GLN A 124 7.02 -1.69 18.89
N ILE A 125 7.77 -1.05 17.97
CA ILE A 125 9.13 -0.57 18.25
C ILE A 125 9.13 0.45 19.41
N LEU A 126 8.11 1.31 19.50
CA LEU A 126 7.99 2.26 20.59
C LEU A 126 7.67 1.57 21.92
N MET A 127 6.80 0.56 21.92
CA MET A 127 6.49 -0.23 23.11
C MET A 127 7.73 -0.97 23.63
N ASP A 128 8.50 -1.59 22.74
CA ASP A 128 9.75 -2.27 23.11
C ASP A 128 10.76 -1.29 23.74
N LYS A 129 10.85 -0.07 23.21
CA LYS A 129 11.70 0.99 23.79
C LYS A 129 11.22 1.47 25.15
N ILE A 130 9.92 1.60 25.35
CA ILE A 130 9.33 1.96 26.64
C ILE A 130 9.67 0.89 27.67
N GLU A 131 9.48 -0.39 27.33
CA GLU A 131 9.79 -1.50 28.23
C GLU A 131 11.28 -1.53 28.60
N ALA A 132 12.18 -1.32 27.64
CA ALA A 132 13.61 -1.21 27.90
C ALA A 132 13.94 -0.06 28.86
N LYS A 133 13.30 1.11 28.68
CA LYS A 133 13.49 2.27 29.55
C LYS A 133 12.94 2.06 30.95
N ASP A 134 11.80 1.39 31.09
CA ASP A 134 11.24 1.04 32.39
C ASP A 134 12.15 0.09 33.17
N ASN A 135 12.81 -0.85 32.48
CA ASN A 135 13.79 -1.73 33.11
C ASN A 135 15.04 -0.97 33.57
N GLU A 136 15.57 -0.05 32.75
CA GLU A 136 16.68 0.83 33.13
C GLU A 136 16.35 1.68 34.37
N ILE A 137 15.14 2.24 34.43
CA ILE A 137 14.65 3.00 35.59
C ILE A 137 14.61 2.12 36.85
N LYS A 138 14.11 0.89 36.76
CA LYS A 138 14.06 -0.05 37.89
C LYS A 138 15.46 -0.37 38.42
N GLU A 139 16.42 -0.59 37.53
CA GLU A 139 17.82 -0.83 37.91
C GLU A 139 18.42 0.39 38.62
N LEU A 140 18.26 1.58 38.06
CA LEU A 140 18.73 2.82 38.68
C LEU A 140 18.10 3.07 40.05
N LEU A 141 16.80 2.80 40.22
CA LEU A 141 16.12 2.89 41.51
C LEU A 141 16.72 1.91 42.54
N ASN A 142 17.05 0.69 42.11
CA ASN A 142 17.69 -0.29 42.99
C ASN A 142 19.10 0.15 43.40
N ILE A 143 19.90 0.64 42.45
CA ILE A 143 21.24 1.19 42.72
C ILE A 143 21.14 2.37 43.70
N ASN A 144 20.21 3.29 43.47
CA ASN A 144 20.00 4.44 44.34
C ASN A 144 19.64 4.00 45.77
N LYS A 145 18.75 3.01 45.92
CA LYS A 145 18.41 2.43 47.22
C LYS A 145 19.61 1.81 47.93
N GLN A 146 20.50 1.14 47.20
CA GLN A 146 21.75 0.59 47.76
C GLN A 146 22.71 1.70 48.19
N LEU A 147 22.88 2.73 47.38
CA LEU A 147 23.70 3.90 47.70
C LEU A 147 23.18 4.64 48.93
N SER A 148 21.86 4.87 49.04
CA SER A 148 21.27 5.49 50.23
C SER A 148 21.60 4.70 51.50
N LYS A 149 21.45 3.37 51.47
CA LYS A 149 21.84 2.51 52.59
C LYS A 149 23.33 2.65 52.93
N ARG A 150 24.20 2.73 51.92
CA ARG A 150 25.64 2.87 52.14
C ARG A 150 25.99 4.22 52.76
N ILE A 151 25.34 5.30 52.33
CA ILE A 151 25.48 6.64 52.92
C ILE A 151 25.08 6.61 54.39
N ASP A 152 23.95 6.00 54.73
CA ASP A 152 23.49 5.89 56.13
C ASP A 152 24.51 5.15 57.02
N VAL A 153 25.10 4.07 56.52
CA VAL A 153 26.15 3.33 57.22
C VAL A 153 27.39 4.20 57.43
N LEU A 154 27.88 4.87 56.39
CA LEU A 154 29.05 5.75 56.47
C LEU A 154 28.81 6.94 57.42
N MET A 155 27.60 7.51 57.42
CA MET A 155 27.25 8.58 58.37
C MET A 155 27.30 8.11 59.82
N LYS A 156 26.78 6.90 60.12
CA LYS A 156 26.86 6.30 61.46
C LYS A 156 28.30 5.97 61.87
N GLU A 157 29.10 5.44 60.96
CA GLU A 157 30.52 5.17 61.20
C GLU A 157 31.28 6.47 61.52
N ASN A 158 31.09 7.52 60.72
CA ASN A 158 31.76 8.81 60.91
C ASN A 158 31.35 9.50 62.23
N GLN A 159 30.09 9.35 62.67
CA GLN A 159 29.66 9.80 63.99
C GLN A 159 30.38 9.07 65.14
N LYS A 160 30.63 7.75 65.01
CA LYS A 160 31.41 6.98 66.00
C LYS A 160 32.86 7.44 66.07
N TYR A 161 33.50 7.69 64.93
CA TYR A 161 34.88 8.20 64.91
C TYR A 161 35.01 9.56 65.62
N LYS A 162 34.07 10.49 65.38
CA LYS A 162 34.02 11.80 66.09
C LYS A 162 33.79 11.69 67.60
N MET A 163 33.20 10.58 68.08
CA MET A 163 33.04 10.33 69.52
C MET A 163 34.30 9.76 70.16
N ASN A 164 35.10 8.97 69.44
CA ASN A 164 36.35 8.42 69.96
C ASN A 164 37.46 9.49 70.10
N ASP A 165 37.56 10.45 69.17
CA ASP A 165 38.54 11.55 69.26
C ASP A 165 38.31 12.49 70.47
N ARG A 166 37.11 12.46 71.09
CA ARG A 166 36.83 13.24 72.31
C ARG A 166 37.29 12.54 73.59
N ASN A 167 37.56 11.22 73.54
CA ASN A 167 37.91 10.44 74.73
C ASN A 167 39.43 10.27 74.92
N ASP A 168 40.25 10.56 73.89
CA ASP A 168 41.72 10.48 73.96
C ASP A 168 42.41 11.84 74.20
N VAL A 169 41.85 12.67 75.09
CA VAL A 169 42.55 13.87 75.56
C VAL A 169 43.57 13.46 76.62
N ILE A 170 44.82 13.27 76.19
CA ILE A 170 45.97 13.02 77.07
C ILE A 170 46.17 14.24 77.98
N ASN A 171 45.91 14.08 79.29
CA ASN A 171 46.21 15.09 80.30
C ASN A 171 47.73 15.14 80.53
N PHE A 172 48.38 16.22 80.09
CA PHE A 172 49.75 16.52 80.47
C PHE A 172 49.79 17.11 81.89
N PRO A 173 50.67 16.63 82.78
CA PRO A 173 50.78 17.18 84.13
C PRO A 173 51.48 18.55 84.08
N VAL A 174 50.82 19.56 84.63
CA VAL A 174 51.41 20.90 84.84
C VAL A 174 52.44 20.79 85.97
N LYS A 175 53.72 20.98 85.65
CA LYS A 175 54.79 21.10 86.65
C LYS A 175 54.62 22.42 87.43
N LYS A 176 54.62 22.31 88.77
CA LYS A 176 54.76 23.43 89.70
C LYS A 176 56.20 23.95 89.72
#